data_AF-A0A962K9G9-F1
#
_entry.id   AF-A0A962K9G9-F1
#
_cell.length_a   1.000
_cell.length_b   1.000
_cell.length_c   1.000
_cell.angle_alpha   90.00
_cell.angle_beta   90.00
_cell.angle_gamma   90.00
#
_symmetry.space_group_name_H-M   'P 1'
#
loop_
_entity.id
_entity.type
_entity.pdbx_description
1 polymer ?
#
loop_
_entity_poly.entity_id
_entity_poly.type
_entity_poly.pdbx_seq_one_letter_code
_entity_poly.pdbx_strand_id
1 'polypeptide(L)'
;MTQQRPYIDTHQEQDDTNHSNNAHFSEVLQVRLSRRKTVLGGVSATAALMLGSLTGCSSSSDDDVTPVAPELKLGFTPVAKNLNDVVTVPTGYEVAVVYALGDALNTTTSAWANDGSETAESYEFRAGDHHDGMSFFGLGSDGKWSPNTSDKGLLCLNHENITSAFLHTAAPSMVDGKRPINEALKEINCHGVSVVAVNRQTNGSFVVDKANSLNRRITPNTVMEFHGAAAASRFLVTKYDAKAKKGRGTLNNCANGYTPWGTYLTCEENWAGYFKRPSSDDSLRSSAELASLKRYGVTSSSGANSWSTASDSDDRFTRWNATILDAAKT
;
A
#
# COMPACT_ATOMS: atom_id res chain seq x y z
N MET A 1 -6.93 -24.50 21.85
CA MET A 1 -8.02 -23.94 21.03
C MET A 1 -8.50 -22.68 21.72
N THR A 2 -7.86 -21.56 21.43
CA THR A 2 -8.29 -20.23 21.88
C THR A 2 -9.47 -19.82 21.03
N GLN A 3 -10.57 -19.46 21.69
CA GLN A 3 -11.78 -18.93 21.07
C GLN A 3 -11.39 -17.70 20.22
N GLN A 4 -11.44 -17.82 18.89
CA GLN A 4 -11.41 -16.65 18.01
C GLN A 4 -12.64 -15.81 18.37
N ARG A 5 -12.41 -14.71 19.10
CA ARG A 5 -13.44 -13.68 19.24
C ARG A 5 -13.55 -13.02 17.86
N PRO A 6 -14.75 -12.90 17.27
CA PRO A 6 -14.92 -12.14 16.04
C PRO A 6 -14.51 -10.70 16.33
N TYR A 7 -13.32 -10.31 15.87
CA TYR A 7 -12.96 -8.90 15.71
C TYR A 7 -13.71 -8.44 14.48
N ILE A 8 -14.70 -7.57 14.69
CA ILE A 8 -15.30 -6.83 13.57
C ILE A 8 -14.25 -5.81 13.20
N ASP A 9 -13.65 -6.02 12.05
CA ASP A 9 -12.81 -5.01 11.46
C ASP A 9 -13.66 -3.76 11.19
N THR A 10 -13.32 -2.68 11.88
CA THR A 10 -13.89 -1.36 11.58
C THR A 10 -13.09 -0.68 10.48
N HIS A 11 -12.51 -1.44 9.54
CA HIS A 11 -12.06 -0.93 8.26
C HIS A 11 -13.13 0.04 7.77
N GLN A 12 -12.77 1.33 7.70
CA GLN A 12 -13.49 2.27 6.87
C GLN A 12 -13.22 1.84 5.44
N GLU A 13 -13.93 0.82 4.97
CA GLU A 13 -14.02 0.54 3.55
C GLU A 13 -14.47 1.81 2.84
N GLN A 14 -13.93 1.98 1.63
CA GLN A 14 -14.06 3.09 0.71
C GLN A 14 -15.51 3.62 0.59
N ASP A 15 -15.93 4.50 1.48
CA ASP A 15 -17.01 5.43 1.15
C ASP A 15 -16.46 6.35 0.06
N ASP A 16 -17.02 6.27 -1.15
CA ASP A 16 -16.64 7.16 -2.24
C ASP A 16 -16.92 8.60 -1.83
N THR A 17 -15.85 9.38 -1.63
CA THR A 17 -15.92 10.79 -1.23
C THR A 17 -16.02 11.72 -2.44
N ASN A 18 -16.00 11.17 -3.66
CA ASN A 18 -16.16 11.90 -4.90
C ASN A 18 -17.57 11.76 -5.47
N HIS A 19 -18.52 12.51 -4.90
CA HIS A 19 -19.89 12.58 -5.39
C HIS A 19 -20.08 13.44 -6.67
N SER A 20 -19.02 13.69 -7.44
CA SER A 20 -19.15 14.48 -8.67
C SER A 20 -19.74 13.64 -9.80
N ASN A 21 -20.57 14.27 -10.64
CA ASN A 21 -21.14 13.63 -11.83
C ASN A 21 -20.15 13.61 -13.03
N ASN A 22 -18.84 13.60 -12.76
CA ASN A 22 -17.83 13.54 -13.82
C ASN A 22 -17.80 12.14 -14.43
N ALA A 23 -17.43 12.04 -15.71
CA ALA A 23 -17.30 10.75 -16.39
C ALA A 23 -16.28 9.85 -15.68
N HIS A 24 -16.65 8.59 -15.46
CA HIS A 24 -15.73 7.61 -14.88
C HIS A 24 -14.62 7.29 -15.89
N PHE A 25 -13.42 6.94 -15.40
CA PHE A 25 -12.31 6.57 -16.28
C PHE A 25 -12.66 5.41 -17.21
N SER A 26 -13.48 4.47 -16.76
CA SER A 26 -14.02 3.37 -17.58
C SER A 26 -14.78 3.87 -18.81
N GLU A 27 -15.60 4.91 -18.67
CA GLU A 27 -16.34 5.52 -19.77
C GLU A 27 -15.39 6.22 -20.75
N VAL A 28 -14.41 6.98 -20.23
CA VAL A 28 -13.37 7.62 -21.05
C VAL A 28 -12.56 6.58 -21.83
N LEU A 29 -12.17 5.49 -21.16
CA LEU A 29 -11.45 4.37 -21.76
C LEU A 29 -12.30 3.68 -22.83
N GLN A 30 -13.58 3.43 -22.57
CA GLN A 30 -14.50 2.82 -23.52
C GLN A 30 -14.68 3.68 -24.77
N VAL A 31 -14.75 5.02 -24.62
CA VAL A 31 -14.76 5.95 -25.77
C VAL A 31 -13.47 5.85 -26.58
N ARG A 32 -12.31 5.68 -25.94
CA ARG A 32 -11.02 5.51 -26.66
C ARG A 32 -10.91 4.14 -27.35
N LEU A 33 -11.31 3.07 -26.67
CA LEU A 33 -11.27 1.71 -27.22
C LEU A 33 -12.27 1.52 -28.36
N SER A 34 -13.47 2.09 -28.25
CA SER A 34 -14.47 2.09 -29.34
C SER A 34 -13.95 2.82 -30.57
N ARG A 35 -13.35 4.00 -30.43
CA ARG A 35 -12.69 4.72 -31.54
C ARG A 35 -11.58 3.90 -32.19
N ARG A 36 -10.75 3.20 -31.41
CA ARG A 36 -9.71 2.31 -31.96
C ARG A 36 -10.31 1.14 -32.74
N LYS A 37 -11.41 0.54 -32.24
CA LYS A 37 -12.17 -0.47 -32.98
C LYS A 37 -12.78 0.09 -34.26
N THR A 38 -13.31 1.30 -34.26
CA THR A 38 -13.84 1.97 -35.46
C THR A 38 -12.76 2.28 -36.48
N VAL A 39 -11.57 2.73 -36.06
CA VAL A 39 -10.44 3.00 -36.97
C VAL A 39 -9.87 1.69 -37.54
N LEU A 40 -9.66 0.66 -36.72
CA LEU A 40 -9.20 -0.64 -37.20
C LEU A 40 -10.24 -1.32 -38.11
N GLY A 41 -11.52 -1.23 -37.77
CA GLY A 41 -12.62 -1.71 -38.62
C GLY A 41 -12.77 -0.90 -39.91
N GLY A 42 -12.56 0.42 -39.85
CA GLY A 42 -12.59 1.32 -41.00
C GLY A 42 -11.44 1.10 -41.98
N VAL A 43 -10.21 0.92 -41.49
CA VAL A 43 -9.04 0.57 -42.33
C VAL A 43 -9.25 -0.79 -43.02
N SER A 44 -9.89 -1.74 -42.33
CA SER A 44 -10.24 -3.05 -42.92
C SER A 44 -11.29 -2.91 -44.04
N ALA A 45 -12.28 -2.03 -43.88
CA ALA A 45 -13.29 -1.74 -44.90
C ALA A 45 -12.72 -1.01 -46.13
N THR A 46 -11.79 -0.08 -45.95
CA THR A 46 -11.17 0.64 -47.08
C THR A 46 -10.18 -0.23 -47.85
N ALA A 47 -9.47 -1.16 -47.18
CA ALA A 47 -8.64 -2.15 -47.86
C ALA A 47 -9.47 -3.13 -48.71
N ALA A 48 -10.65 -3.53 -48.23
CA ALA A 48 -11.58 -4.37 -49.00
C ALA A 48 -12.16 -3.64 -50.24
N LEU A 49 -12.39 -2.33 -50.15
CA LEU A 49 -12.91 -1.54 -51.28
C LEU A 49 -11.83 -1.18 -52.33
N MET A 50 -10.55 -1.12 -51.95
CA MET A 50 -9.44 -0.85 -52.87
C MET A 50 -8.88 -2.09 -53.57
N LEU A 51 -9.29 -3.30 -53.15
CA LEU A 51 -8.95 -4.58 -53.78
C LEU A 51 -10.12 -5.19 -54.57
N GLY A 52 -11.27 -4.52 -54.64
CA GLY A 52 -12.52 -5.01 -55.24
C GLY A 52 -12.63 -4.94 -56.78
N SER A 53 -11.55 -4.72 -57.53
CA SER A 53 -11.56 -4.66 -59.01
C SER A 53 -10.80 -5.80 -59.70
N LEU A 54 -10.59 -6.94 -59.05
CA LEU A 54 -10.03 -8.13 -59.71
C LEU A 54 -10.88 -9.38 -59.46
N THR A 55 -12.12 -9.36 -59.94
CA THR A 55 -12.87 -10.59 -60.22
C THR A 55 -12.23 -11.29 -61.43
N GLY A 56 -11.39 -12.31 -61.18
CA GLY A 56 -10.77 -13.08 -62.24
C GLY A 56 -9.96 -14.29 -61.73
N CYS A 57 -10.67 -15.37 -61.42
CA CYS A 57 -10.18 -16.75 -61.35
C CYS A 57 -9.07 -17.06 -60.31
N SER A 58 -9.46 -17.61 -59.16
CA SER A 58 -8.79 -18.78 -58.57
C SER A 58 -9.64 -19.32 -57.43
N SER A 59 -10.09 -20.56 -57.56
CA SER A 59 -10.59 -21.40 -56.49
C SER A 59 -9.69 -21.33 -55.25
N SER A 60 -10.26 -21.11 -54.07
CA SER A 60 -9.75 -21.62 -52.79
C SER A 60 -10.81 -21.42 -51.72
N SER A 61 -11.03 -22.47 -50.96
CA SER A 61 -11.98 -22.63 -49.87
C SER A 61 -11.98 -21.46 -48.89
N ASP A 62 -13.18 -20.97 -48.53
CA ASP A 62 -13.40 -20.13 -47.36
C ASP A 62 -13.19 -20.96 -46.09
N ASP A 63 -11.92 -21.22 -45.75
CA ASP A 63 -11.53 -21.50 -44.38
C ASP A 63 -11.14 -20.17 -43.74
N ASP A 64 -12.11 -19.52 -43.11
CA ASP A 64 -11.91 -18.41 -42.21
C ASP A 64 -11.16 -18.95 -40.97
N VAL A 65 -9.83 -19.08 -41.08
CA VAL A 65 -8.99 -19.57 -39.99
C VAL A 65 -8.90 -18.47 -38.94
N THR A 66 -9.91 -18.41 -38.06
CA THR A 66 -9.76 -17.75 -36.77
C THR A 66 -8.57 -18.40 -36.06
N PRO A 67 -7.51 -17.66 -35.68
CA PRO A 67 -6.43 -18.23 -34.88
C PRO A 67 -7.04 -18.76 -33.58
N VAL A 68 -7.10 -20.08 -33.44
CA VAL A 68 -7.46 -20.72 -32.17
C VAL A 68 -6.34 -20.34 -31.21
N ALA A 69 -6.62 -19.39 -30.31
CA ALA A 69 -5.71 -19.11 -29.22
C ALA A 69 -5.44 -20.42 -28.48
N PRO A 70 -4.17 -20.79 -28.22
CA PRO A 70 -3.86 -22.05 -27.55
C PRO A 70 -4.64 -22.10 -26.24
N GLU A 71 -5.33 -23.23 -26.02
CA GLU A 71 -6.07 -23.48 -24.80
C GLU A 71 -5.14 -23.30 -23.60
N LEU A 72 -5.53 -22.43 -22.67
CA LEU A 72 -4.75 -22.15 -21.46
C LEU A 72 -4.67 -23.41 -20.60
N LYS A 73 -3.58 -24.17 -20.72
CA LYS A 73 -3.33 -25.33 -19.86
C LYS A 73 -2.70 -24.89 -18.55
N LEU A 74 -3.49 -24.90 -17.48
CA LEU A 74 -2.99 -24.72 -16.12
C LEU A 74 -2.30 -26.01 -15.66
N GLY A 75 -1.06 -25.90 -15.15
CA GLY A 75 -0.23 -27.06 -14.74
C GLY A 75 -0.59 -27.68 -13.39
N PHE A 76 -1.74 -27.35 -12.81
CA PHE A 76 -2.16 -27.80 -11.48
C PHE A 76 -3.67 -28.10 -11.45
N THR A 77 -4.07 -28.99 -10.53
CA THR A 77 -5.50 -29.24 -10.26
C THR A 77 -6.05 -28.12 -9.37
N PRO A 78 -7.17 -27.46 -9.74
CA PRO A 78 -7.79 -26.43 -8.92
C PRO A 78 -8.13 -26.92 -7.50
N VAL A 79 -7.94 -26.05 -6.51
CA VAL A 79 -8.25 -26.33 -5.10
C VAL A 79 -9.72 -25.99 -4.82
N ALA A 80 -10.41 -26.85 -4.07
CA ALA A 80 -11.79 -26.59 -3.65
C ALA A 80 -11.86 -25.49 -2.58
N LYS A 81 -12.91 -24.66 -2.64
CA LYS A 81 -13.21 -23.68 -1.59
C LYS A 81 -13.39 -24.38 -0.24
N ASN A 82 -12.85 -23.79 0.82
CA ASN A 82 -13.01 -24.26 2.18
C ASN A 82 -12.94 -23.08 3.16
N LEU A 83 -13.27 -23.32 4.43
CA LEU A 83 -13.25 -22.32 5.52
C LEU A 83 -12.18 -22.65 6.57
N ASN A 84 -11.15 -23.40 6.19
CA ASN A 84 -10.11 -23.79 7.13
C ASN A 84 -9.21 -22.59 7.43
N ASP A 85 -8.75 -22.46 8.68
CA ASP A 85 -7.79 -21.43 9.10
C ASP A 85 -6.34 -21.81 8.72
N VAL A 86 -6.15 -22.19 7.45
CA VAL A 86 -4.87 -22.57 6.84
C VAL A 86 -4.87 -22.25 5.35
N VAL A 87 -3.69 -22.00 4.78
CA VAL A 87 -3.54 -21.88 3.32
C VAL A 87 -3.60 -23.26 2.69
N THR A 88 -4.57 -23.51 1.80
CA THR A 88 -4.68 -24.76 1.05
C THR A 88 -4.14 -24.58 -0.37
N VAL A 89 -3.17 -25.40 -0.77
CA VAL A 89 -2.51 -25.34 -2.09
C VAL A 89 -2.71 -26.65 -2.88
N PRO A 90 -2.52 -26.65 -4.23
CA PRO A 90 -2.63 -27.86 -5.03
C PRO A 90 -1.65 -28.96 -4.59
N THR A 91 -1.98 -30.22 -4.86
CA THR A 91 -1.07 -31.36 -4.63
C THR A 91 0.29 -31.11 -5.30
N GLY A 92 1.38 -31.31 -4.55
CA GLY A 92 2.75 -31.07 -5.02
C GLY A 92 3.27 -29.65 -4.79
N TYR A 93 2.47 -28.76 -4.17
CA TYR A 93 2.89 -27.42 -3.74
C TYR A 93 3.03 -27.35 -2.21
N GLU A 94 3.86 -26.42 -1.74
CA GLU A 94 4.10 -26.14 -0.32
C GLU A 94 4.04 -24.63 -0.06
N VAL A 95 3.78 -24.26 1.20
CA VAL A 95 3.76 -22.88 1.68
C VAL A 95 4.67 -22.77 2.89
N ALA A 96 5.45 -21.70 2.96
CA ALA A 96 6.28 -21.35 4.11
C ALA A 96 6.12 -19.87 4.43
N VAL A 97 6.11 -19.55 5.73
CA VAL A 97 6.15 -18.16 6.21
C VAL A 97 7.57 -17.64 6.06
N VAL A 98 7.74 -16.52 5.34
CA VAL A 98 9.04 -15.88 5.12
C VAL A 98 9.27 -14.75 6.11
N TYR A 99 8.25 -13.93 6.34
CA TYR A 99 8.30 -12.73 7.18
C TYR A 99 6.89 -12.41 7.68
N ALA A 100 6.72 -12.30 8.98
CA ALA A 100 5.45 -12.04 9.65
C ALA A 100 5.56 -10.81 10.56
N LEU A 101 4.40 -10.25 10.97
CA LEU A 101 4.31 -9.18 11.96
C LEU A 101 5.26 -9.43 13.14
N GLY A 102 6.01 -8.40 13.55
CA GLY A 102 6.89 -8.46 14.71
C GLY A 102 8.24 -9.13 14.48
N ASP A 103 8.45 -9.83 13.35
CA ASP A 103 9.73 -10.47 13.02
C ASP A 103 10.88 -9.47 13.03
N ALA A 104 11.93 -9.79 13.77
CA ALA A 104 13.11 -8.94 13.90
C ALA A 104 13.85 -8.81 12.56
N LEU A 105 14.15 -7.56 12.20
CA LEU A 105 14.81 -7.19 10.95
C LEU A 105 16.35 -7.23 11.06
N ASN A 106 16.88 -7.27 12.28
CA ASN A 106 18.32 -7.33 12.56
C ASN A 106 18.65 -8.39 13.64
N THR A 107 19.94 -8.59 13.90
CA THR A 107 20.43 -9.60 14.86
C THR A 107 20.38 -9.15 16.32
N THR A 108 20.16 -7.85 16.59
CA THR A 108 20.17 -7.28 17.95
C THR A 108 18.78 -7.14 18.55
N THR A 109 17.74 -7.08 17.72
CA THR A 109 16.34 -7.04 18.13
C THR A 109 15.91 -8.44 18.54
N SER A 110 15.29 -8.56 19.72
CA SER A 110 14.80 -9.84 20.24
C SER A 110 13.76 -10.46 19.30
N ALA A 111 13.63 -11.80 19.35
CA ALA A 111 12.53 -12.48 18.67
C ALA A 111 11.17 -11.93 19.12
N TRP A 112 10.18 -12.00 18.23
CA TRP A 112 8.81 -11.60 18.54
C TRP A 112 8.22 -12.55 19.59
N ALA A 113 7.75 -11.98 20.71
CA ALA A 113 7.13 -12.72 21.81
C ALA A 113 5.68 -13.08 21.50
N ASN A 114 5.02 -12.33 20.61
CA ASN A 114 3.61 -12.50 20.26
C ASN A 114 2.68 -12.42 21.48
N ASP A 115 3.00 -11.53 22.42
CA ASP A 115 2.21 -11.24 23.63
C ASP A 115 1.96 -9.73 23.82
N GLY A 116 2.36 -8.91 22.84
CA GLY A 116 2.21 -7.46 22.84
C GLY A 116 3.22 -6.72 23.71
N SER A 117 4.23 -7.40 24.28
CA SER A 117 5.24 -6.81 25.16
C SER A 117 6.33 -6.02 24.43
N GLU A 118 6.41 -6.13 23.10
CA GLU A 118 7.37 -5.38 22.28
C GLU A 118 7.25 -3.87 22.51
N THR A 119 8.38 -3.19 22.63
CA THR A 119 8.38 -1.73 22.79
C THR A 119 8.03 -1.03 21.47
N ALA A 120 7.54 0.21 21.56
CA ALA A 120 7.24 1.03 20.39
C ALA A 120 8.46 1.26 19.49
N GLU A 121 9.63 1.47 20.11
CA GLU A 121 10.91 1.69 19.43
C GLU A 121 11.39 0.42 18.72
N SER A 122 11.08 -0.77 19.27
CA SER A 122 11.49 -2.02 18.63
C SER A 122 10.84 -2.22 17.26
N TYR A 123 9.67 -1.61 17.00
CA TYR A 123 9.02 -1.63 15.69
C TYR A 123 9.74 -0.77 14.63
N GLU A 124 10.79 -0.03 14.97
CA GLU A 124 11.71 0.52 13.96
C GLU A 124 12.63 -0.58 13.36
N PHE A 125 12.64 -1.77 13.96
CA PHE A 125 13.48 -2.90 13.56
C PHE A 125 12.72 -4.24 13.53
N ARG A 126 11.39 -4.21 13.44
CA ARG A 126 10.53 -5.39 13.28
C ARG A 126 9.70 -5.29 12.01
N ALA A 127 9.03 -6.35 11.58
CA ALA A 127 7.95 -6.21 10.61
C ALA A 127 6.81 -5.36 11.18
N GLY A 128 6.18 -4.57 10.32
CA GLY A 128 4.92 -3.92 10.62
C GLY A 128 3.74 -4.89 10.52
N ASP A 129 2.53 -4.36 10.55
CA ASP A 129 1.29 -5.14 10.47
C ASP A 129 0.63 -4.98 9.10
N HIS A 130 -0.30 -5.91 8.79
CA HIS A 130 -1.08 -5.93 7.55
C HIS A 130 -0.18 -5.74 6.31
N HIS A 131 0.68 -6.72 6.07
CA HIS A 131 1.52 -6.75 4.87
C HIS A 131 0.66 -6.63 3.62
N ASP A 132 1.00 -5.71 2.73
CA ASP A 132 0.28 -5.49 1.47
C ASP A 132 1.27 -5.52 0.29
N GLY A 133 1.20 -4.54 -0.62
CA GLY A 133 1.96 -4.51 -1.86
C GLY A 133 3.44 -4.84 -1.64
N MET A 134 4.02 -5.64 -2.53
CA MET A 134 5.39 -6.11 -2.41
C MET A 134 6.09 -6.32 -3.75
N SER A 135 7.41 -6.23 -3.75
CA SER A 135 8.26 -6.57 -4.89
C SER A 135 9.61 -7.11 -4.45
N PHE A 136 10.09 -8.10 -5.21
CA PHE A 136 11.39 -8.70 -5.02
C PHE A 136 12.43 -8.06 -5.97
N PHE A 137 13.59 -7.71 -5.42
CA PHE A 137 14.72 -7.14 -6.12
C PHE A 137 15.94 -8.03 -5.94
N GLY A 138 16.29 -8.80 -6.96
CA GLY A 138 17.47 -9.67 -6.93
C GLY A 138 18.76 -8.92 -6.62
N LEU A 139 19.66 -9.53 -5.84
CA LEU A 139 20.96 -8.96 -5.51
C LEU A 139 22.10 -9.74 -6.15
N GLY A 140 22.91 -9.07 -6.97
CA GLY A 140 24.13 -9.62 -7.56
C GLY A 140 25.19 -10.02 -6.53
N SER A 141 26.25 -10.67 -6.99
CA SER A 141 27.42 -11.00 -6.16
C SER A 141 28.15 -9.75 -5.63
N ASP A 142 27.99 -8.60 -6.29
CA ASP A 142 28.52 -7.31 -5.91
C ASP A 142 27.62 -6.55 -4.92
N GLY A 143 26.52 -7.16 -4.46
CA GLY A 143 25.55 -6.55 -3.54
C GLY A 143 24.66 -5.49 -4.18
N LYS A 144 24.65 -5.36 -5.51
CA LYS A 144 23.78 -4.41 -6.23
C LYS A 144 22.55 -5.10 -6.81
N TRP A 145 21.55 -4.31 -7.17
CA TRP A 145 20.37 -4.83 -7.86
C TRP A 145 20.74 -5.53 -9.17
N SER A 146 20.20 -6.74 -9.36
CA SER A 146 20.35 -7.57 -10.55
C SER A 146 18.99 -8.18 -10.91
N PRO A 147 18.37 -7.78 -12.04
CA PRO A 147 17.05 -8.27 -12.43
C PRO A 147 17.02 -9.76 -12.79
N ASN A 148 18.19 -10.37 -13.04
CA ASN A 148 18.32 -11.78 -13.40
C ASN A 148 18.66 -12.68 -12.21
N THR A 149 18.74 -12.12 -10.99
CA THR A 149 18.99 -12.89 -9.78
C THR A 149 17.67 -13.18 -9.05
N SER A 150 17.46 -14.42 -8.63
CA SER A 150 16.22 -14.86 -7.95
C SER A 150 16.45 -15.74 -6.72
N ASP A 151 17.68 -16.15 -6.44
CA ASP A 151 18.07 -16.95 -5.28
C ASP A 151 18.37 -16.10 -4.04
N LYS A 152 18.68 -14.82 -4.22
CA LYS A 152 18.87 -13.85 -3.13
C LYS A 152 18.47 -12.45 -3.57
N GLY A 153 17.94 -11.66 -2.64
CA GLY A 153 17.48 -10.32 -2.97
C GLY A 153 16.89 -9.57 -1.79
N LEU A 154 16.32 -8.41 -2.09
CA LEU A 154 15.52 -7.61 -1.18
C LEU A 154 14.05 -7.82 -1.50
N LEU A 155 13.26 -8.21 -0.52
CA LEU A 155 11.81 -8.10 -0.55
C LEU A 155 11.44 -6.73 0.04
N CYS A 156 10.92 -5.85 -0.80
CA CYS A 156 10.30 -4.60 -0.36
C CYS A 156 8.80 -4.85 -0.22
N LEU A 157 8.23 -4.60 0.95
CA LEU A 157 6.80 -4.78 1.19
C LEU A 157 6.22 -3.68 2.07
N ASN A 158 4.95 -3.37 1.84
CA ASN A 158 4.21 -2.38 2.59
C ASN A 158 3.61 -2.97 3.88
N HIS A 159 3.32 -2.07 4.82
CA HIS A 159 2.55 -2.32 6.04
C HIS A 159 1.39 -1.31 6.08
N GLU A 160 0.20 -1.77 5.71
CA GLU A 160 -0.92 -0.90 5.37
C GLU A 160 -1.62 -0.39 6.63
N ASN A 161 -2.09 -1.31 7.46
CA ASN A 161 -2.92 -1.02 8.62
C ASN A 161 -2.50 -1.86 9.83
N ILE A 162 -3.28 -1.82 10.91
CA ILE A 162 -3.00 -2.57 12.13
C ILE A 162 -4.27 -3.24 12.66
N THR A 163 -4.09 -4.37 13.32
CA THR A 163 -5.08 -4.86 14.29
C THR A 163 -4.59 -4.56 15.70
N SER A 164 -4.93 -3.37 16.20
CA SER A 164 -4.42 -2.84 17.48
C SER A 164 -4.64 -3.80 18.67
N ALA A 165 -5.70 -4.62 18.64
CA ALA A 165 -5.97 -5.63 19.66
C ALA A 165 -4.86 -6.71 19.83
N PHE A 166 -3.99 -6.90 18.84
CA PHE A 166 -2.89 -7.87 18.88
C PHE A 166 -1.51 -7.23 19.13
N LEU A 167 -1.43 -5.89 19.21
CA LEU A 167 -0.15 -5.17 19.36
C LEU A 167 0.22 -4.84 20.81
N HIS A 168 -0.71 -5.00 21.74
CA HIS A 168 -0.57 -4.54 23.13
C HIS A 168 -0.85 -5.70 24.09
N THR A 169 -0.16 -5.71 25.24
CA THR A 169 -0.34 -6.74 26.28
C THR A 169 -1.75 -6.78 26.85
N ALA A 170 -2.42 -5.63 26.85
CA ALA A 170 -3.85 -5.48 27.12
C ALA A 170 -4.54 -4.93 25.86
N ALA A 171 -5.88 -4.95 25.82
CA ALA A 171 -6.61 -4.28 24.75
C ALA A 171 -6.23 -2.78 24.67
N PRO A 172 -6.34 -2.13 23.49
CA PRO A 172 -5.96 -0.73 23.31
C PRO A 172 -6.69 0.16 24.32
N SER A 173 -5.95 1.06 24.98
CA SER A 173 -6.47 1.80 26.15
C SER A 173 -6.59 3.32 25.95
N MET A 174 -7.41 3.96 26.77
CA MET A 174 -7.48 5.43 26.86
C MET A 174 -7.31 5.81 28.33
N VAL A 175 -6.43 6.76 28.62
CA VAL A 175 -6.19 7.30 29.96
C VAL A 175 -6.53 8.78 29.93
N ASP A 176 -7.52 9.20 30.70
CA ASP A 176 -8.03 10.59 30.73
C ASP A 176 -8.37 11.15 29.34
N GLY A 177 -8.97 10.31 28.49
CA GLY A 177 -9.34 10.67 27.12
C GLY A 177 -8.18 10.77 26.14
N LYS A 178 -6.99 10.29 26.51
CA LYS A 178 -5.78 10.29 25.66
C LYS A 178 -5.26 8.88 25.42
N ARG A 179 -4.72 8.64 24.22
CA ARG A 179 -3.94 7.42 23.94
C ARG A 179 -2.63 7.46 24.73
N PRO A 180 -2.20 6.36 25.38
CA PRO A 180 -0.85 6.27 25.89
C PRO A 180 0.17 6.47 24.77
N ILE A 181 1.23 7.26 25.04
CA ILE A 181 2.25 7.62 24.05
C ILE A 181 2.94 6.39 23.46
N ASN A 182 3.25 5.40 24.29
CA ASN A 182 3.91 4.17 23.86
C ASN A 182 2.99 3.30 22.99
N GLU A 183 1.70 3.21 23.30
CA GLU A 183 0.74 2.50 22.45
C GLU A 183 0.62 3.19 21.08
N ALA A 184 0.38 4.50 21.06
CA ALA A 184 0.27 5.26 19.82
C ALA A 184 1.55 5.21 18.99
N LEU A 185 2.74 5.31 19.61
CA LEU A 185 4.01 5.24 18.88
C LEU A 185 4.25 3.86 18.29
N LYS A 186 3.90 2.79 19.03
CA LYS A 186 4.01 1.41 18.54
C LYS A 186 3.13 1.22 17.31
N GLU A 187 1.88 1.64 17.39
CA GLU A 187 0.91 1.59 16.30
C GLU A 187 1.41 2.34 15.07
N ILE A 188 1.85 3.60 15.24
CA ILE A 188 2.44 4.39 14.15
C ILE A 188 3.62 3.65 13.52
N ASN A 189 4.54 3.10 14.32
CA ASN A 189 5.71 2.39 13.84
C ASN A 189 5.38 1.03 13.18
N CYS A 190 4.15 0.51 13.30
CA CYS A 190 3.71 -0.67 12.58
C CYS A 190 3.34 -0.40 11.11
N HIS A 191 3.22 0.86 10.69
CA HIS A 191 2.97 1.19 9.29
C HIS A 191 4.28 1.41 8.49
N GLY A 192 4.13 1.55 7.18
CA GLY A 192 5.19 2.01 6.28
C GLY A 192 5.68 0.90 5.35
N VAL A 193 6.99 0.70 5.30
CA VAL A 193 7.64 -0.27 4.40
C VAL A 193 8.74 -1.04 5.14
N SER A 194 8.86 -2.33 4.86
CA SER A 194 10.08 -3.11 5.13
C SER A 194 10.86 -3.32 3.84
N VAL A 195 12.17 -3.11 3.91
CA VAL A 195 13.14 -3.66 2.97
C VAL A 195 13.86 -4.79 3.72
N VAL A 196 13.65 -6.03 3.30
CA VAL A 196 14.20 -7.21 3.98
C VAL A 196 14.97 -8.09 3.01
N ALA A 197 16.23 -8.37 3.32
CA ALA A 197 17.05 -9.30 2.57
C ALA A 197 16.58 -10.73 2.82
N VAL A 198 16.40 -11.49 1.75
CA VAL A 198 15.98 -12.90 1.80
C VAL A 198 16.89 -13.76 0.93
N ASN A 199 17.15 -14.98 1.41
CA ASN A 199 17.98 -15.96 0.72
C ASN A 199 17.22 -17.28 0.55
N ARG A 200 17.24 -17.82 -0.67
CA ARG A 200 16.72 -19.13 -0.99
C ARG A 200 17.62 -20.22 -0.39
N GLN A 201 16.99 -21.16 0.30
CA GLN A 201 17.62 -22.32 0.90
C GLN A 201 17.70 -23.48 -0.11
N THR A 202 18.45 -24.52 0.23
CA THR A 202 18.59 -25.73 -0.61
C THR A 202 17.28 -26.48 -0.80
N ASN A 203 16.37 -26.42 0.19
CA ASN A 203 15.01 -26.96 0.10
C ASN A 203 14.04 -26.07 -0.70
N GLY A 204 14.51 -24.94 -1.24
CA GLY A 204 13.71 -24.01 -2.03
C GLY A 204 12.96 -22.93 -1.24
N SER A 205 12.87 -23.04 0.09
CA SER A 205 12.26 -22.00 0.95
C SER A 205 13.12 -20.73 0.99
N PHE A 206 12.53 -19.59 1.34
CA PHE A 206 13.28 -18.35 1.59
C PHE A 206 13.33 -18.06 3.08
N VAL A 207 14.46 -17.52 3.54
CA VAL A 207 14.65 -17.05 4.92
C VAL A 207 15.20 -15.63 4.94
N VAL A 208 14.86 -14.88 5.98
CA VAL A 208 15.38 -13.53 6.21
C VAL A 208 16.85 -13.56 6.62
N ASP A 209 17.67 -12.77 5.92
CA ASP A 209 19.05 -12.49 6.28
C ASP A 209 19.14 -11.29 7.22
N LYS A 210 18.99 -11.53 8.53
CA LYS A 210 19.01 -10.49 9.56
C LYS A 210 20.37 -9.77 9.70
N ALA A 211 21.44 -10.34 9.15
CA ALA A 211 22.76 -9.71 9.19
C ALA A 211 22.97 -8.71 8.04
N ASN A 212 22.05 -8.67 7.07
CA ASN A 212 22.19 -7.81 5.92
C ASN A 212 22.02 -6.33 6.28
N SER A 213 22.99 -5.50 5.88
CA SER A 213 22.99 -4.06 6.17
C SER A 213 21.97 -3.27 5.35
N LEU A 214 21.39 -3.85 4.31
CA LEU A 214 20.33 -3.23 3.51
C LEU A 214 18.95 -3.34 4.16
N ASN A 215 18.83 -4.16 5.21
CA ASN A 215 17.59 -4.29 5.96
C ASN A 215 17.19 -2.95 6.57
N ARG A 216 15.95 -2.50 6.29
CA ARG A 216 15.47 -1.19 6.73
C ARG A 216 13.98 -1.17 6.96
N ARG A 217 13.55 -0.53 8.05
CA ARG A 217 12.19 -0.01 8.17
C ARG A 217 12.13 1.43 7.72
N ILE A 218 11.05 1.73 7.01
CA ILE A 218 10.59 3.06 6.73
C ILE A 218 9.24 3.17 7.45
N THR A 219 9.15 4.06 8.43
CA THR A 219 7.94 4.26 9.25
C THR A 219 7.35 5.64 8.97
N PRO A 220 6.13 5.94 9.46
CA PRO A 220 5.58 7.29 9.42
C PRO A 220 6.45 8.36 10.11
N ASN A 221 7.49 7.98 10.87
CA ASN A 221 8.42 8.90 11.51
C ASN A 221 9.73 9.12 10.72
N THR A 222 9.99 8.34 9.68
CA THR A 222 11.23 8.44 8.87
C THR A 222 11.28 9.76 8.12
N VAL A 223 12.36 10.54 8.20
CA VAL A 223 12.45 11.81 7.44
C VAL A 223 12.40 11.54 5.93
N MET A 224 11.52 12.24 5.23
CA MET A 224 11.34 12.14 3.77
C MET A 224 11.53 13.49 3.09
N GLU A 225 11.98 13.46 1.84
CA GLU A 225 12.11 14.65 1.00
C GLU A 225 10.95 14.72 0.00
N PHE A 226 10.40 15.91 -0.19
CA PHE A 226 9.42 16.17 -1.23
C PHE A 226 10.13 16.57 -2.52
N HIS A 227 9.81 15.87 -3.60
CA HIS A 227 10.25 16.19 -4.96
C HIS A 227 9.05 16.51 -5.86
N GLY A 228 9.31 17.02 -7.06
CA GLY A 228 8.29 17.37 -8.04
C GLY A 228 7.68 18.76 -7.82
N ALA A 229 6.63 19.07 -8.61
CA ALA A 229 6.09 20.42 -8.70
C ALA A 229 5.44 20.95 -7.41
N ALA A 230 5.01 20.06 -6.52
CA ALA A 230 4.43 20.44 -5.24
C ALA A 230 5.50 20.78 -4.18
N ALA A 231 6.76 20.39 -4.37
CA ALA A 231 7.82 20.68 -3.41
C ALA A 231 8.01 22.19 -3.23
N ALA A 232 8.23 22.63 -1.98
CA ALA A 232 8.27 24.03 -1.56
C ALA A 232 6.97 24.84 -1.76
N SER A 233 5.85 24.18 -2.11
CA SER A 233 4.54 24.82 -2.16
C SER A 233 4.06 25.19 -0.75
N ARG A 234 3.30 26.28 -0.64
CA ARG A 234 2.66 26.70 0.62
C ARG A 234 1.78 25.59 1.25
N PHE A 235 1.24 24.68 0.42
CA PHE A 235 0.39 23.58 0.88
C PHE A 235 1.16 22.45 1.58
N LEU A 236 2.49 22.43 1.50
CA LEU A 236 3.36 21.49 2.23
C LEU A 236 4.06 22.14 3.43
N VAL A 237 3.75 23.41 3.74
CA VAL A 237 4.31 24.09 4.91
C VAL A 237 3.66 23.52 6.16
N THR A 238 4.48 23.05 7.10
CA THR A 238 4.02 22.55 8.39
C THR A 238 4.91 23.08 9.51
N LYS A 239 4.52 22.86 10.77
CA LYS A 239 5.38 23.15 11.94
C LYS A 239 6.72 22.40 11.86
N TYR A 240 6.75 21.23 11.23
CA TYR A 240 7.95 20.40 11.09
C TYR A 240 8.93 20.96 10.07
N ASP A 241 8.44 21.44 8.91
CA ASP A 241 9.27 22.07 7.89
C ASP A 241 8.58 23.27 7.24
N ALA A 242 9.01 24.47 7.66
CA ALA A 242 8.54 25.73 7.09
C ALA A 242 9.00 25.95 5.63
N LYS A 243 10.01 25.18 5.16
CA LYS A 243 10.49 25.27 3.78
C LYS A 243 9.73 24.36 2.83
N ALA A 244 8.82 23.52 3.32
CA ALA A 244 7.98 22.64 2.50
C ALA A 244 8.78 21.68 1.58
N LYS A 245 9.97 21.27 2.02
CA LYS A 245 10.85 20.34 1.29
C LYS A 245 11.00 18.99 1.97
N LYS A 246 10.58 18.89 3.24
CA LYS A 246 10.69 17.66 4.03
C LYS A 246 9.37 17.34 4.72
N GLY A 247 9.10 16.06 4.79
CA GLY A 247 8.00 15.47 5.55
C GLY A 247 8.52 14.36 6.47
N ARG A 248 7.57 13.64 7.07
CA ARG A 248 7.88 12.46 7.87
C ARG A 248 7.04 11.29 7.40
N GLY A 249 7.75 10.31 6.87
CA GLY A 249 7.38 8.95 6.64
C GLY A 249 6.38 8.77 5.52
N THR A 250 5.70 7.63 5.61
CA THR A 250 4.58 7.28 4.74
C THR A 250 3.58 6.47 5.55
N LEU A 251 2.30 6.50 5.18
CA LEU A 251 1.20 5.92 5.95
C LEU A 251 0.19 5.22 5.04
N ASN A 252 -0.46 4.17 5.57
CA ASN A 252 -1.52 3.45 4.89
C ASN A 252 -1.07 2.98 3.49
N ASN A 253 0.08 2.33 3.51
CA ASN A 253 0.79 1.85 2.35
C ASN A 253 0.07 0.62 1.80
N CYS A 254 -0.75 0.80 0.78
CA CYS A 254 -1.60 -0.26 0.21
C CYS A 254 -0.79 -1.11 -0.78
N ALA A 255 -0.98 -0.90 -2.08
CA ALA A 255 -0.26 -1.61 -3.13
C ALA A 255 1.10 -0.97 -3.47
N ASN A 256 1.70 -1.45 -4.55
CA ASN A 256 3.04 -1.06 -4.95
C ASN A 256 3.25 -0.99 -6.46
N GLY A 257 4.39 -0.43 -6.83
CA GLY A 257 4.99 -0.55 -8.15
C GLY A 257 6.49 -0.77 -8.03
N TYR A 258 7.11 -1.18 -9.13
CA TYR A 258 8.57 -1.24 -9.24
C TYR A 258 8.99 -0.63 -10.57
N THR A 259 10.15 0.02 -10.58
CA THR A 259 10.66 0.67 -11.79
C THR A 259 11.70 -0.21 -12.49
N PRO A 260 11.86 -0.06 -13.82
CA PRO A 260 12.92 -0.75 -14.57
C PRO A 260 14.35 -0.35 -14.17
N TRP A 261 14.53 0.65 -13.30
CA TRP A 261 15.83 1.09 -12.78
C TRP A 261 16.02 0.73 -11.30
N GLY A 262 15.24 -0.22 -10.78
CA GLY A 262 15.49 -0.84 -9.48
C GLY A 262 15.01 0.00 -8.29
N THR A 263 13.90 0.72 -8.42
CA THR A 263 13.27 1.43 -7.30
C THR A 263 11.90 0.87 -6.97
N TYR A 264 11.59 0.83 -5.67
CA TYR A 264 10.27 0.46 -5.17
C TYR A 264 9.37 1.69 -5.04
N LEU A 265 8.11 1.56 -5.43
CA LEU A 265 7.07 2.57 -5.27
C LEU A 265 6.05 2.03 -4.27
N THR A 266 5.83 2.78 -3.19
CA THR A 266 4.75 2.53 -2.23
C THR A 266 3.67 3.60 -2.38
N CYS A 267 2.41 3.25 -2.09
CA CYS A 267 1.26 4.11 -2.35
C CYS A 267 0.43 4.29 -1.08
N GLU A 268 0.22 5.54 -0.68
CA GLU A 268 -0.67 5.91 0.44
C GLU A 268 -2.11 5.93 -0.06
N GLU A 269 -2.99 5.11 0.52
CA GLU A 269 -4.40 5.01 0.10
C GLU A 269 -5.32 5.78 1.06
N ASN A 270 -5.67 5.18 2.20
CA ASN A 270 -6.69 5.68 3.13
C ASN A 270 -6.10 6.60 4.21
N TRP A 271 -5.08 7.38 3.85
CA TRP A 271 -4.38 8.28 4.77
C TRP A 271 -5.31 9.29 5.46
N ALA A 272 -6.37 9.72 4.78
CA ALA A 272 -7.29 10.74 5.28
C ALA A 272 -8.01 10.34 6.58
N GLY A 273 -8.30 9.05 6.76
CA GLY A 273 -8.99 8.52 7.94
C GLY A 273 -8.19 8.68 9.24
N TYR A 274 -6.87 8.83 9.16
CA TYR A 274 -6.00 8.98 10.33
C TYR A 274 -6.02 10.39 10.92
N PHE A 275 -6.50 11.38 10.16
CA PHE A 275 -6.50 12.77 10.59
C PHE A 275 -7.80 13.13 11.31
N LYS A 276 -7.64 13.72 12.50
CA LYS A 276 -8.72 14.37 13.23
C LYS A 276 -9.06 15.72 12.60
N ARG A 277 -10.32 15.93 12.25
CA ARG A 277 -10.94 17.19 11.85
C ARG A 277 -12.46 17.18 12.13
N PRO A 278 -12.91 17.51 13.36
CA PRO A 278 -14.34 17.69 13.66
C PRO A 278 -15.00 18.75 12.78
N SER A 279 -16.30 18.63 12.53
CA SER A 279 -17.08 19.57 11.71
C SER A 279 -17.10 21.01 12.26
N SER A 280 -16.82 21.21 13.55
CA SER A 280 -16.65 22.55 14.14
C SER A 280 -15.49 23.34 13.54
N ASP A 281 -14.52 22.66 12.92
CA ASP A 281 -13.42 23.29 12.18
C ASP A 281 -13.88 23.97 10.89
N ASP A 282 -15.05 23.58 10.35
CA ASP A 282 -15.53 24.09 9.06
C ASP A 282 -15.81 25.61 9.11
N SER A 283 -16.18 26.17 10.27
CA SER A 283 -16.44 27.61 10.42
C SER A 283 -15.18 28.48 10.35
N LEU A 284 -13.99 27.87 10.41
CA LEU A 284 -12.70 28.56 10.34
C LEU A 284 -12.07 28.51 8.95
N ARG A 285 -12.74 27.88 7.97
CA ARG A 285 -12.18 27.60 6.65
C ARG A 285 -12.90 28.33 5.53
N SER A 286 -12.15 28.61 4.48
CA SER A 286 -12.71 29.07 3.20
C SER A 286 -13.47 27.94 2.49
N SER A 287 -14.38 28.32 1.59
CA SER A 287 -15.12 27.35 0.76
C SER A 287 -14.21 26.46 -0.08
N ALA A 288 -13.06 26.97 -0.54
CA ALA A 288 -12.10 26.22 -1.33
C ALA A 288 -11.39 25.13 -0.51
N GLU A 289 -10.99 25.44 0.73
CA GLU A 289 -10.40 24.46 1.64
C GLU A 289 -11.41 23.36 1.99
N LEU A 290 -12.65 23.75 2.30
CA LEU A 290 -13.72 22.81 2.58
C LEU A 290 -13.99 21.87 1.40
N ALA A 291 -14.02 22.40 0.18
CA ALA A 291 -14.20 21.58 -1.02
C ALA A 291 -13.08 20.54 -1.17
N SER A 292 -11.82 20.95 -1.00
CA SER A 292 -10.66 20.05 -1.07
C SER A 292 -10.71 18.99 0.04
N LEU A 293 -10.88 19.41 1.29
CA LEU A 293 -10.89 18.52 2.44
C LEU A 293 -12.05 17.51 2.43
N LYS A 294 -13.22 17.91 1.92
CA LYS A 294 -14.35 17.00 1.70
C LYS A 294 -14.06 16.00 0.59
N ARG A 295 -13.47 16.45 -0.52
CA ARG A 295 -13.09 15.59 -1.63
C ARG A 295 -12.08 14.49 -1.24
N TYR A 296 -11.21 14.77 -0.27
CA TYR A 296 -10.26 13.77 0.24
C TYR A 296 -10.76 13.00 1.47
N GLY A 297 -11.95 13.30 2.00
CA GLY A 297 -12.52 12.55 3.12
C GLY A 297 -11.93 12.86 4.51
N VAL A 298 -11.26 14.00 4.71
CA VAL A 298 -10.57 14.34 5.97
C VAL A 298 -11.56 14.78 7.07
N THR A 299 -12.58 14.00 7.39
CA THR A 299 -13.77 14.46 8.16
C THR A 299 -13.92 13.83 9.55
N SER A 300 -13.00 12.94 9.93
CA SER A 300 -13.09 12.18 11.18
C SER A 300 -12.97 13.08 12.41
N SER A 301 -13.88 12.96 13.39
CA SER A 301 -13.81 13.74 14.63
C SER A 301 -12.71 13.29 15.60
N SER A 302 -12.14 12.10 15.41
CA SER A 302 -11.08 11.53 16.27
C SER A 302 -9.79 11.19 15.53
N GLY A 303 -9.87 10.93 14.22
CA GLY A 303 -8.84 10.19 13.47
C GLY A 303 -8.79 8.72 13.87
N ALA A 304 -8.31 7.86 12.97
CA ALA A 304 -8.07 6.45 13.26
C ALA A 304 -7.10 6.30 14.45
N ASN A 305 -7.41 5.35 15.33
CA ASN A 305 -6.63 5.03 16.54
C ASN A 305 -6.44 6.21 17.53
N SER A 306 -7.10 7.35 17.32
CA SER A 306 -7.02 8.55 18.17
C SER A 306 -5.59 9.04 18.46
N TRP A 307 -4.63 8.82 17.56
CA TRP A 307 -3.21 9.15 17.78
C TRP A 307 -2.95 10.61 18.10
N SER A 308 -3.77 11.51 17.55
CA SER A 308 -3.72 12.95 17.81
C SER A 308 -3.86 13.31 19.29
N THR A 309 -4.44 12.43 20.11
CA THR A 309 -4.69 12.66 21.55
C THR A 309 -3.50 12.32 22.44
N ALA A 310 -2.50 11.61 21.92
CA ALA A 310 -1.41 11.07 22.72
C ALA A 310 -0.52 12.16 23.35
N SER A 311 -0.39 13.31 22.69
CA SER A 311 0.34 14.47 23.21
C SER A 311 -0.13 15.75 22.52
N ASP A 312 -0.21 16.84 23.30
CA ASP A 312 -0.55 18.18 22.81
C ASP A 312 0.68 18.99 22.37
N SER A 313 1.90 18.49 22.66
CA SER A 313 3.15 19.22 22.43
C SER A 313 4.14 18.49 21.52
N ASP A 314 4.08 17.16 21.49
CA ASP A 314 4.95 16.33 20.66
C ASP A 314 4.42 16.27 19.23
N ASP A 315 5.25 16.72 18.29
CA ASP A 315 4.88 16.86 16.89
C ASP A 315 4.73 15.52 16.16
N ARG A 316 5.18 14.40 16.74
CA ARG A 316 4.93 13.04 16.21
C ARG A 316 3.45 12.67 16.28
N PHE A 317 2.72 13.24 17.24
CA PHE A 317 1.30 12.98 17.49
C PHE A 317 0.40 14.13 17.07
N THR A 318 0.75 15.38 17.42
CA THR A 318 -0.09 16.54 17.08
C THR A 318 -0.30 16.74 15.58
N ARG A 319 0.61 16.23 14.74
CA ARG A 319 0.46 16.24 13.27
C ARG A 319 -0.78 15.52 12.76
N TRP A 320 -1.33 14.58 13.52
CA TRP A 320 -2.55 13.86 13.16
C TRP A 320 -3.82 14.68 13.42
N ASN A 321 -3.68 15.90 13.95
CA ASN A 321 -4.77 16.85 14.06
C ASN A 321 -4.70 17.86 12.90
N ALA A 322 -5.68 17.81 12.01
CA ALA A 322 -5.78 18.69 10.86
C ALA A 322 -6.57 19.99 11.14
N THR A 323 -7.11 20.19 12.36
CA THR A 323 -7.88 21.41 12.70
C THR A 323 -7.03 22.68 12.72
N ILE A 324 -7.65 23.82 12.43
CA ILE A 324 -7.07 25.14 12.69
C ILE A 324 -7.04 25.37 14.21
N LEU A 325 -5.85 25.41 14.80
CA LEU A 325 -5.66 25.58 16.25
C LEU A 325 -5.62 27.05 16.70
N ASP A 326 -5.31 27.98 15.79
CA ASP A 326 -5.30 29.43 16.03
C ASP A 326 -6.05 30.13 14.90
N ALA A 327 -7.13 30.85 15.20
CA ALA A 327 -7.88 31.66 14.22
C ALA A 327 -7.06 32.84 13.62
N ALA A 328 -5.80 33.03 14.05
CA ALA A 328 -4.96 34.17 13.72
C ALA A 328 -3.79 33.85 12.75
N LYS A 329 -3.69 32.63 12.20
CA LYS A 329 -2.60 32.27 11.29
C LYS A 329 -3.15 31.87 9.91
N THR A 330 -3.35 32.89 9.08
CA THR A 330 -3.57 32.81 7.63
C THR A 330 -2.32 32.36 6.88
#